data_AF-A0A5H2YBU1-F1
#
_entry.id   AF-A0A5H2YBU1-F1
#
_cell.length_a   1.000
_cell.length_b   1.000
_cell.length_c   1.000
_cell.angle_alpha   90.00
_cell.angle_beta   90.00
_cell.angle_gamma   90.00
#
_symmetry.space_group_name_H-M   'P 1'
#
loop_
_entity.id
_entity.type
_entity.pdbx_description
1 polymer ?
#
loop_
_entity_poly.entity_id
_entity_poly.type
_entity_poly.pdbx_seq_one_letter_code
_entity_poly.pdbx_strand_id
1 'polypeptide(L)'
;MRSGAYQFFVIEREGRLAVRLRDLEWQAKRPFAGLECLPYAPAWSIEAAWETLAEPVTMEVPTVTGELKAVTVRHRAVFDHAGQTVALLPMETGEEGVFFVFRDAGSGRLTYGAGRFLRCPPPRDGKVLLDFNRAYNPPCAFTPFATCPLPPPENWLGFAVEAGELKYRGGH
;
A
#
# COMPACT_ATOMS: atom_id res chain seq x y z
N MET A 1 -0.75 -15.14 25.68
CA MET A 1 -1.75 -15.79 26.58
C MET A 1 -3.03 -16.06 25.78
N ARG A 2 -3.78 -17.13 26.06
CA ARG A 2 -5.05 -17.43 25.39
C ARG A 2 -6.14 -17.63 26.45
N SER A 3 -7.34 -17.14 26.18
CA SER A 3 -8.53 -17.34 27.02
C SER A 3 -9.74 -17.56 26.10
N GLY A 4 -10.22 -18.79 26.01
CA GLY A 4 -11.28 -19.18 25.06
C GLY A 4 -10.93 -18.87 23.61
N ALA A 5 -11.81 -18.13 22.93
CA ALA A 5 -11.64 -17.64 21.56
C ALA A 5 -10.63 -16.48 21.44
N TYR A 6 -10.15 -15.93 22.55
CA TYR A 6 -9.29 -14.75 22.55
C TYR A 6 -7.82 -15.10 22.74
N GLN A 7 -6.97 -14.48 21.93
CA GLN A 7 -5.52 -14.57 22.02
C GLN A 7 -4.91 -13.19 22.27
N PHE A 8 -4.00 -13.12 23.24
CA PHE A 8 -3.37 -11.91 23.72
C PHE A 8 -1.86 -11.96 23.44
N PHE A 9 -1.35 -10.87 22.87
CA PHE A 9 0.06 -10.65 22.56
C PHE A 9 0.51 -9.37 23.24
N VAL A 10 1.60 -9.44 24.00
CA VAL A 10 2.26 -8.22 24.47
C VAL A 10 3.05 -7.66 23.29
N ILE A 11 2.92 -6.37 23.06
CA ILE A 11 3.70 -5.62 22.09
C ILE A 11 4.40 -4.48 22.81
N GLU A 12 5.58 -4.13 22.33
CA GLU A 12 6.29 -2.92 22.74
C GLU A 12 6.43 -2.02 21.52
N ARG A 13 6.11 -0.74 21.69
CA ARG A 13 6.28 0.29 20.67
C ARG A 13 6.85 1.53 21.32
N GLU A 14 8.04 1.94 20.89
CA GLU A 14 8.72 3.15 21.40
C GLU A 14 8.80 3.19 22.94
N GLY A 15 9.15 2.05 23.55
CA GLY A 15 9.25 1.91 25.01
C GLY A 15 7.90 1.81 25.75
N ARG A 16 6.77 1.81 25.04
CA ARG A 16 5.44 1.62 25.63
C ARG A 16 4.96 0.20 25.42
N LEU A 17 4.63 -0.48 26.51
CA LEU A 17 4.00 -1.79 26.48
C LEU A 17 2.49 -1.66 26.24
N ALA A 18 1.97 -2.51 25.36
CA ALA A 18 0.54 -2.65 25.11
C ALA A 18 0.19 -4.13 24.88
N VAL A 19 -1.11 -4.45 24.90
CA VAL A 19 -1.61 -5.79 24.60
C VAL A 19 -2.46 -5.75 23.34
N ARG A 20 -2.10 -6.55 22.34
CA ARG A 20 -2.98 -6.84 21.19
C ARG A 20 -3.87 -8.03 21.52
N LEU A 21 -5.15 -7.87 21.23
CA LEU A 21 -6.16 -8.91 21.32
C LEU A 21 -6.53 -9.39 19.91
N ARG A 22 -6.63 -10.71 19.73
CA ARG A 22 -7.17 -11.35 18.53
C ARG A 22 -8.34 -12.24 18.93
N ASP A 23 -9.52 -11.99 18.35
CA ASP A 23 -10.66 -12.90 18.41
C ASP A 23 -10.51 -13.93 17.28
N LEU A 24 -10.29 -15.19 17.65
CA LEU A 24 -10.08 -16.31 16.72
C LEU A 24 -11.38 -16.74 16.03
N GLU A 25 -12.54 -16.36 16.56
CA GLU A 25 -13.86 -16.66 15.97
C GLU A 25 -14.42 -15.48 15.16
N TRP A 26 -13.68 -14.37 15.07
CA TRP A 26 -14.14 -13.15 14.39
C TRP A 26 -14.57 -13.42 12.94
N GLN A 27 -13.81 -14.26 12.21
CA GLN A 27 -14.14 -14.61 10.82
C GLN A 27 -15.47 -15.36 10.69
N ALA A 28 -15.83 -16.21 11.66
CA ALA A 28 -17.11 -16.92 11.65
C ALA A 28 -18.30 -15.95 11.83
N LYS A 29 -18.09 -14.84 12.53
CA LYS A 29 -19.09 -13.78 12.77
C LYS A 29 -19.17 -12.79 11.60
N ARG A 30 -18.08 -12.64 10.84
CA ARG A 30 -17.95 -11.71 9.71
C ARG A 30 -17.24 -12.42 8.54
N PRO A 31 -17.99 -13.21 7.74
CA PRO A 31 -17.40 -13.90 6.61
C PRO A 31 -16.83 -12.91 5.60
N PHE A 32 -15.71 -13.27 5.00
CA PHE A 32 -15.08 -12.50 3.94
C PHE A 32 -16.02 -12.44 2.73
N ALA A 33 -16.37 -11.23 2.29
CA ALA A 33 -17.34 -11.02 1.22
C ALA A 33 -16.76 -11.27 -0.19
N GLY A 34 -15.50 -11.72 -0.29
CA GLY A 34 -14.77 -11.77 -1.54
C GLY A 34 -14.08 -10.44 -1.87
N LEU A 35 -13.11 -10.51 -2.78
CA LEU A 35 -12.48 -9.35 -3.38
C LEU A 35 -12.83 -9.31 -4.86
N GLU A 36 -13.27 -8.14 -5.31
CA GLU A 36 -13.48 -7.87 -6.72
C GLU A 36 -12.24 -7.17 -7.27
N CYS A 37 -11.85 -7.51 -8.49
CA CYS A 37 -10.78 -6.85 -9.21
C CYS A 37 -11.31 -6.33 -10.54
N LEU A 38 -10.71 -5.26 -11.03
CA LEU A 38 -10.88 -4.86 -12.42
C LEU A 38 -10.27 -5.92 -13.35
N PRO A 39 -10.81 -6.09 -14.57
CA PRO A 39 -10.19 -6.95 -15.57
C PRO A 39 -8.74 -6.57 -15.82
N TYR A 40 -7.91 -7.56 -16.17
CA TYR A 40 -6.53 -7.31 -16.53
C TYR A 40 -6.43 -6.35 -17.72
N ALA A 41 -5.59 -5.35 -17.57
CA ALA A 41 -5.36 -4.30 -18.55
C ALA A 41 -3.85 -4.16 -18.79
N PRO A 42 -3.34 -4.56 -19.97
CA PRO A 42 -1.91 -4.50 -20.30
C PRO A 42 -1.30 -3.11 -20.17
N ALA A 43 -2.09 -2.06 -20.46
CA ALA A 43 -1.66 -0.66 -20.34
C ALA A 43 -1.29 -0.25 -18.90
N TRP A 44 -1.77 -1.00 -17.90
CA TRP A 44 -1.47 -0.80 -16.48
C TRP A 44 -0.29 -1.66 -15.98
N SER A 45 0.42 -2.35 -16.88
CA SER A 45 1.70 -2.99 -16.63
C SER A 45 2.82 -2.14 -17.23
N ILE A 46 3.32 -1.20 -16.45
CA ILE A 46 4.19 -0.12 -16.94
C ILE A 46 5.65 -0.41 -16.57
N GLU A 47 6.53 -0.38 -17.56
CA GLU A 47 7.97 -0.39 -17.33
C GLU A 47 8.45 1.03 -17.03
N ALA A 48 8.84 1.29 -15.78
CA ALA A 48 9.30 2.59 -15.31
C ALA A 48 10.83 2.63 -15.24
N ALA A 49 11.42 3.78 -15.55
CA ALA A 49 12.83 4.05 -15.29
C ALA A 49 13.08 4.08 -13.78
N TRP A 50 14.07 3.33 -13.32
CA TRP A 50 14.50 3.30 -11.92
C TRP A 50 15.68 4.25 -11.73
N GLU A 51 15.38 5.47 -11.32
CA GLU A 51 16.36 6.55 -11.22
C GLU A 51 16.87 6.71 -9.80
N THR A 52 18.18 6.95 -9.66
CA THR A 52 18.78 7.40 -8.40
C THR A 52 18.53 8.90 -8.24
N LEU A 53 18.05 9.30 -7.07
CA LEU A 53 17.89 10.71 -6.73
C LEU A 53 19.28 11.34 -6.51
N ALA A 54 19.45 12.59 -6.95
CA ALA A 54 20.69 13.34 -6.73
C ALA A 54 21.01 13.46 -5.23
N GLU A 55 19.97 13.71 -4.43
CA GLU A 55 20.03 13.72 -2.97
C GLU A 55 18.90 12.84 -2.41
N PRO A 56 19.13 12.10 -1.30
CA PRO A 56 18.06 11.36 -0.65
C PRO A 56 16.93 12.29 -0.19
N VAL A 57 15.68 11.87 -0.41
CA VAL A 57 14.50 12.60 0.07
C VAL A 57 13.98 11.89 1.31
N THR A 58 13.65 12.63 2.37
CA THR A 58 12.96 12.09 3.53
C THR A 58 11.49 12.47 3.45
N MET A 59 10.63 11.46 3.33
CA MET A 59 9.18 11.63 3.36
C MET A 59 8.63 11.31 4.75
N GLU A 60 7.61 12.04 5.17
CA GLU A 60 6.80 11.66 6.31
C GLU A 60 5.67 10.75 5.83
N VAL A 61 5.66 9.52 6.34
CA VAL A 61 4.64 8.52 6.03
C VAL A 61 3.65 8.50 7.19
N PRO A 62 2.47 9.10 7.05
CA PRO A 62 1.45 8.99 8.08
C PRO A 62 0.91 7.57 8.11
N THR A 63 0.49 7.12 9.28
CA THR A 63 -0.28 5.90 9.45
C THR A 63 -1.75 6.24 9.67
N VAL A 64 -2.65 5.28 9.48
CA VAL A 64 -4.08 5.47 9.80
C VAL A 64 -4.34 5.79 11.29
N THR A 65 -3.36 5.54 12.17
CA THR A 65 -3.40 5.91 13.60
C THR A 65 -2.89 7.31 13.89
N GLY A 66 -2.41 8.05 12.88
CA GLY A 66 -1.87 9.42 13.01
C GLY A 66 -0.39 9.50 13.37
N GLU A 67 0.29 8.37 13.57
CA GLU A 67 1.74 8.33 13.78
C GLU A 67 2.46 8.65 12.45
N LEU A 68 3.49 9.49 12.50
CA LEU A 68 4.35 9.82 11.36
C LEU A 68 5.64 8.99 11.43
N LYS A 69 5.96 8.28 10.36
CA LYS A 69 7.24 7.59 10.21
C LYS A 69 8.06 8.25 9.12
N ALA A 70 9.28 8.69 9.46
CA ALA A 70 10.23 9.16 8.45
C ALA A 70 10.76 7.98 7.62
N VAL A 71 10.69 8.11 6.30
CA VAL A 71 11.27 7.16 5.34
C VAL A 71 12.22 7.93 4.43
N THR A 72 13.48 7.53 4.40
CA THR A 72 14.48 8.11 3.49
C THR A 72 14.56 7.29 2.21
N VAL A 73 14.26 7.92 1.08
CA VAL A 73 14.29 7.33 -0.26
C VAL A 73 15.47 7.83 -1.06
N ARG A 74 16.07 6.92 -1.84
CA ARG A 74 17.23 7.18 -2.70
C ARG A 74 16.93 6.99 -4.18
N HIS A 75 15.76 6.44 -4.49
CA HIS A 75 15.35 6.10 -5.84
C HIS A 75 13.92 6.54 -6.11
N ARG A 76 13.57 6.65 -7.38
CA ARG A 76 12.21 6.86 -7.87
C ARG A 76 11.92 6.01 -9.10
N ALA A 77 10.69 5.58 -9.26
CA ALA A 77 10.19 4.98 -10.49
C ALA A 77 9.55 6.06 -11.35
N VAL A 78 10.07 6.32 -12.55
CA VAL A 78 9.60 7.36 -13.46
C VAL A 78 9.00 6.74 -14.71
N PHE A 79 7.79 7.15 -15.09
CA PHE A 79 7.12 6.66 -16.29
C PHE A 79 6.28 7.77 -16.93
N ASP A 80 5.97 7.62 -18.21
CA ASP A 80 4.99 8.47 -18.89
C ASP A 80 3.58 7.89 -18.70
N HIS A 81 2.62 8.75 -18.43
CA HIS A 81 1.21 8.42 -18.55
C HIS A 81 0.48 9.58 -19.25
N ALA A 82 -0.08 9.29 -20.43
CA ALA A 82 -0.82 10.25 -21.24
C ALA A 82 -0.02 11.55 -21.53
N GLY A 83 1.28 11.44 -21.78
CA GLY A 83 2.15 12.59 -22.07
C GLY A 83 2.58 13.39 -20.84
N GLN A 84 2.30 12.88 -19.64
CA GLN A 84 2.79 13.44 -18.38
C GLN A 84 3.84 12.53 -17.76
N THR A 85 4.98 13.10 -17.41
CA THR A 85 5.99 12.40 -16.60
C THR A 85 5.48 12.26 -15.17
N VAL A 86 5.37 11.01 -14.71
CA VAL A 86 4.93 10.64 -13.37
C VAL A 86 6.10 10.00 -12.63
N ALA A 87 6.21 10.27 -11.34
CA ALA A 87 7.18 9.63 -10.46
C ALA A 87 6.48 8.99 -9.25
N LEU A 88 6.95 7.81 -8.85
CA LEU A 88 6.59 7.17 -7.59
C LEU A 88 7.84 6.96 -6.73
N LEU A 89 7.73 7.31 -5.47
CA LEU A 89 8.75 7.10 -4.46
C LEU A 89 8.45 5.80 -3.68
N PRO A 90 9.42 4.88 -3.55
CA PRO A 90 9.23 3.61 -2.85
C PRO A 90 9.16 3.83 -1.35
N MET A 91 8.30 3.09 -0.65
CA MET A 91 8.28 3.06 0.82
C MET A 91 9.32 2.09 1.39
N GLU A 92 9.66 1.06 0.61
CA GLU A 92 10.63 0.04 0.97
C GLU A 92 11.31 -0.49 -0.31
N THR A 93 12.61 -0.76 -0.22
CA THR A 93 13.40 -1.38 -1.28
C THR A 93 14.26 -2.47 -0.65
N GLY A 94 14.28 -3.66 -1.24
CA GLY A 94 15.14 -4.76 -0.80
C GLY A 94 15.30 -5.84 -1.86
N GLU A 95 15.95 -6.94 -1.47
CA GLU A 95 16.21 -8.09 -2.36
C GLU A 95 14.91 -8.76 -2.84
N GLU A 96 13.85 -8.69 -2.05
CA GLU A 96 12.53 -9.23 -2.41
C GLU A 96 11.74 -8.32 -3.36
N GLY A 97 12.16 -7.06 -3.51
CA GLY A 97 11.55 -6.13 -4.44
C GLY A 97 11.35 -4.72 -3.89
N VAL A 98 10.37 -4.03 -4.48
CA VAL A 98 10.05 -2.64 -4.17
C VAL A 98 8.59 -2.54 -3.75
N PHE A 99 8.34 -1.77 -2.71
CA PHE A 99 7.00 -1.54 -2.20
C PHE A 99 6.61 -0.07 -2.35
N PHE A 100 5.45 0.16 -2.94
CA PHE A 100 4.84 1.48 -3.07
C PHE A 100 3.49 1.50 -2.36
N VAL A 101 3.17 2.66 -1.80
CA VAL A 101 1.83 3.02 -1.37
C VAL A 101 1.45 4.25 -2.17
N PHE A 102 0.33 4.18 -2.88
CA PHE A 102 -0.11 5.25 -3.76
C PHE A 102 -1.60 5.53 -3.57
N ARG A 103 -1.99 6.76 -3.93
CA ARG A 103 -3.37 7.18 -4.09
C ARG A 103 -3.58 7.62 -5.52
N ASP A 104 -4.78 7.48 -6.04
CA ASP A 104 -5.13 7.87 -7.40
C ASP A 104 -6.51 8.55 -7.45
N ALA A 105 -6.87 9.17 -8.57
CA ALA A 105 -8.13 9.91 -8.69
C ALA A 105 -9.39 9.01 -8.61
N GLY A 106 -9.24 7.69 -8.74
CA GLY A 106 -10.31 6.71 -8.51
C GLY A 106 -10.51 6.32 -7.04
N SER A 107 -9.58 6.69 -6.16
CA SER A 107 -9.61 6.35 -4.73
C SER A 107 -10.85 6.90 -4.03
N GLY A 108 -11.58 6.03 -3.33
CA GLY A 108 -12.79 6.36 -2.57
C GLY A 108 -14.08 6.18 -3.36
N ARG A 109 -14.00 6.19 -4.70
CA ARG A 109 -15.13 5.92 -5.60
C ARG A 109 -15.09 4.49 -6.15
N LEU A 110 -13.97 4.10 -6.74
CA LEU A 110 -13.78 2.78 -7.36
C LEU A 110 -12.93 1.87 -6.46
N THR A 111 -11.85 2.42 -5.93
CA THR A 111 -10.83 1.71 -5.15
C THR A 111 -10.83 2.20 -3.69
N TYR A 112 -10.07 1.53 -2.81
CA TYR A 112 -10.05 1.91 -1.40
C TYR A 112 -9.57 3.35 -1.18
N GLY A 113 -10.29 4.06 -0.29
CA GLY A 113 -10.19 5.52 -0.18
C GLY A 113 -8.84 6.03 0.29
N ALA A 114 -8.16 5.28 1.16
CA ALA A 114 -6.88 5.68 1.74
C ALA A 114 -5.69 5.34 0.82
N GLY A 115 -5.92 4.75 -0.36
CA GLY A 115 -4.87 4.33 -1.28
C GLY A 115 -4.66 2.81 -1.30
N ARG A 116 -3.76 2.36 -2.17
CA ARG A 116 -3.48 0.95 -2.43
C ARG A 116 -2.00 0.64 -2.31
N PHE A 117 -1.74 -0.64 -2.11
CA PHE A 117 -0.40 -1.20 -2.04
C PHE A 117 -0.01 -1.76 -3.39
N LEU A 118 1.25 -1.55 -3.79
CA LEU A 118 1.83 -2.13 -4.98
C LEU A 118 3.19 -2.72 -4.63
N ARG A 119 3.34 -4.03 -4.80
CA ARG A 119 4.62 -4.74 -4.66
C ARG A 119 5.14 -5.10 -6.04
N CYS A 120 6.36 -4.68 -6.30
CA CYS A 120 7.05 -4.85 -7.57
C CYS A 120 8.27 -5.76 -7.38
N PRO A 121 8.68 -6.52 -8.40
CA PRO A 121 9.96 -7.22 -8.36
C PRO A 121 11.13 -6.23 -8.23
N PRO A 122 12.33 -6.70 -7.83
CA PRO A 122 13.52 -5.86 -7.79
C PRO A 122 13.79 -5.20 -9.16
N PRO A 123 14.27 -3.96 -9.20
CA PRO A 123 14.65 -3.30 -10.44
C PRO A 123 15.73 -4.10 -11.18
N ARG A 124 15.66 -4.14 -12.50
CA ARG A 124 16.64 -4.78 -13.39
C ARG A 124 16.97 -3.84 -14.53
N ASP A 125 18.27 -3.74 -14.85
CA ASP A 125 18.78 -2.93 -15.96
C ASP A 125 18.28 -1.47 -15.94
N GLY A 126 18.23 -0.88 -14.74
CA GLY A 126 17.79 0.51 -14.54
C GLY A 126 16.27 0.71 -14.69
N LYS A 127 15.47 -0.35 -14.60
CA LYS A 127 14.01 -0.30 -14.75
C LYS A 127 13.29 -1.11 -13.68
N VAL A 128 12.06 -0.74 -13.38
CA VAL A 128 11.16 -1.50 -12.48
C VAL A 128 9.80 -1.68 -13.15
N LEU A 129 9.24 -2.88 -13.03
CA LEU A 129 7.90 -3.18 -13.54
C LEU A 129 6.85 -2.77 -12.52
N LEU A 130 6.05 -1.76 -12.84
CA LEU A 130 4.88 -1.32 -12.09
C LEU A 130 3.63 -1.98 -12.67
N ASP A 131 3.28 -3.16 -12.15
CA ASP A 131 2.05 -3.87 -12.54
C ASP A 131 0.89 -3.47 -11.64
N PHE A 132 0.18 -2.39 -12.00
CA PHE A 132 -0.98 -1.90 -11.25
C PHE A 132 -2.16 -2.87 -11.28
N ASN A 133 -2.17 -3.88 -12.15
CA ASN A 133 -3.15 -4.97 -12.07
C ASN A 133 -3.01 -5.80 -10.79
N ARG A 134 -1.85 -5.71 -10.13
CA ARG A 134 -1.58 -6.35 -8.84
C ARG A 134 -1.68 -5.37 -7.66
N ALA A 135 -2.16 -4.14 -7.89
CA ALA A 135 -2.42 -3.21 -6.81
C ALA A 135 -3.56 -3.74 -5.93
N TYR A 136 -3.35 -3.76 -4.61
CA TYR A 136 -4.25 -4.42 -3.67
C TYR A 136 -4.62 -3.52 -2.49
N ASN A 137 -5.73 -3.86 -1.84
CA ASN A 137 -6.21 -3.13 -0.67
C ASN A 137 -5.29 -3.37 0.54
N PRO A 138 -4.91 -2.32 1.28
CA PRO A 138 -4.16 -2.47 2.50
C PRO A 138 -5.00 -3.17 3.59
N PRO A 139 -4.38 -3.79 4.60
CA PRO A 139 -5.09 -4.42 5.72
C PRO A 139 -6.15 -3.52 6.39
N CYS A 140 -5.93 -2.20 6.44
CA CYS A 140 -6.89 -1.24 7.00
C CYS A 140 -8.22 -1.16 6.23
N ALA A 141 -8.29 -1.66 5.00
CA ALA A 141 -9.56 -1.79 4.27
C ALA A 141 -10.49 -2.85 4.89
N PHE A 142 -9.93 -3.83 5.61
CA PHE A 142 -10.66 -4.97 6.16
C PHE A 142 -10.85 -4.88 7.67
N THR A 143 -10.06 -4.06 8.36
CA THR A 143 -10.15 -3.92 9.82
C THR A 143 -9.68 -2.54 10.29
N PRO A 144 -10.38 -1.92 11.27
CA PRO A 144 -9.98 -0.63 11.82
C PRO A 144 -8.74 -0.72 12.72
N PHE A 145 -8.30 -1.94 13.08
CA PHE A 145 -7.19 -2.17 14.01
C PHE A 145 -5.82 -2.24 13.33
N ALA A 146 -5.77 -2.21 11.99
CA ALA A 146 -4.51 -2.22 11.25
C ALA A 146 -3.86 -0.83 11.28
N THR A 147 -2.53 -0.78 11.43
CA THR A 147 -1.75 0.48 11.44
C THR A 147 -1.02 0.66 10.10
N CYS A 148 -1.78 0.70 9.00
CA CYS A 148 -1.21 0.79 7.66
C CYS A 148 -0.60 2.16 7.38
N PRO A 149 0.51 2.23 6.63
CA PRO A 149 1.00 3.48 6.06
C PRO A 149 -0.01 4.03 5.06
N LEU A 150 -0.12 5.35 5.04
CA LEU A 150 -0.83 6.13 4.04
C LEU A 150 0.14 6.57 2.93
N PRO A 151 -0.35 6.77 1.70
CA PRO A 151 0.47 7.25 0.60
C PRO A 151 0.95 8.68 0.87
N PRO A 152 2.25 8.97 0.69
CA PRO A 152 2.77 10.32 0.85
C PRO A 152 2.24 11.18 -0.30
N PRO A 153 2.14 12.51 -0.14
CA PRO A 153 1.60 13.40 -1.18
C PRO A 153 2.28 13.22 -2.55
N GLU A 154 3.56 12.88 -2.57
CA GLU A 154 4.35 12.63 -3.78
C GLU A 154 3.86 11.43 -4.59
N ASN A 155 3.17 10.47 -3.96
CA ASN A 155 2.58 9.30 -4.62
C ASN A 155 1.06 9.45 -4.86
N TRP A 156 0.55 10.68 -4.90
CA TRP A 156 -0.83 10.96 -5.27
C TRP A 156 -0.92 11.21 -6.77
N LEU A 157 -1.42 10.21 -7.50
CA LEU A 157 -1.59 10.25 -8.94
C LEU A 157 -2.82 11.10 -9.29
N GLY A 158 -2.62 12.06 -10.20
CA GLY A 158 -3.68 12.97 -10.65
C GLY A 158 -4.72 12.34 -11.58
N PHE A 159 -4.56 11.06 -11.94
CA PHE A 159 -5.44 10.29 -12.82
C PHE A 159 -5.91 9.02 -12.11
N ALA A 160 -6.97 8.40 -12.64
CA ALA A 160 -7.49 7.15 -12.09
C ALA A 160 -6.68 5.97 -12.61
N VAL A 161 -6.29 5.08 -11.70
CA VAL A 161 -5.64 3.81 -12.07
C VAL A 161 -6.70 2.71 -12.09
N GLU A 162 -7.24 2.46 -13.28
CA GLU A 162 -8.33 1.51 -13.56
C GLU A 162 -7.82 0.06 -13.71
N ALA A 163 -7.05 -0.41 -12.73
CA ALA A 163 -6.57 -1.78 -12.63
C ALA A 163 -6.48 -2.22 -11.16
N GLY A 164 -6.39 -3.53 -10.90
CA GLY A 164 -6.19 -4.09 -9.56
C GLY A 164 -7.48 -4.22 -8.74
N GLU A 165 -7.33 -4.36 -7.43
CA GLU A 165 -8.45 -4.58 -6.51
C GLU A 165 -9.38 -3.35 -6.42
N LEU A 166 -10.68 -3.62 -6.44
CA LEU A 166 -11.73 -2.67 -6.11
C LEU A 166 -11.83 -2.50 -4.59
N LYS A 167 -12.52 -1.45 -4.16
CA LYS A 167 -12.83 -1.24 -2.74
C LYS A 167 -13.57 -2.47 -2.19
N TYR A 168 -13.06 -3.04 -1.11
CA TYR A 168 -13.74 -4.11 -0.39
C TYR A 168 -15.15 -3.68 0.04
N ARG A 169 -16.15 -4.49 -0.29
CA ARG A 169 -17.58 -4.20 -0.02
C ARG A 169 -18.02 -4.65 1.37
N GLY A 170 -17.27 -5.54 2.02
CA GLY A 170 -17.54 -5.92 3.40
C GLY A 170 -17.19 -4.78 4.35
N GLY A 171 -17.93 -4.70 5.46
CA GLY A 171 -17.62 -3.74 6.53
C GLY A 171 -16.31 -4.08 7.25
N HIS A 172 -15.68 -3.05 7.82
CA HIS A 172 -14.54 -3.16 8.74
C HIS A 172 -15.01 -3.47 10.16
#